data_AF-A0A2P4XAA7-F1
#
_entry.id   AF-A0A2P4XAA7-F1
#
_cell.length_a   1.000
_cell.length_b   1.000
_cell.length_c   1.000
_cell.angle_alpha   90.00
_cell.angle_beta   90.00
_cell.angle_gamma   90.00
#
_symmetry.space_group_name_H-M   'P 1'
#
loop_
_entity.id
_entity.type
_entity.pdbx_description
1 polymer ?
#
loop_
_entity_poly.entity_id
_entity_poly.type
_entity_poly.pdbx_seq_one_letter_code
_entity_poly.pdbx_strand_id
1 'polypeptide(L)'
;MPFTSGLVTSGRALGYVAHASVPTVTMPRLKALMTGKAPAFIDILKNFNSVALDEDANLMSLLAASGKRIVFYGDDTWLKLFPDTFKRSDGTSGFYTRDTVEVDNNVTRHLSEELDPTMKNEKSNDWDALVLHYLGLDHVGHLRGPRSPLMRDKLQEMDGVVQQVVHSVREQDRRRMEKDNSARPSLILLCSDHGMSEVGNHGGATLEESSALLMFLRGDGELMCPAGTSYKQQRSQVDVVPTISSLFGLPIPLYSTGLLLDDVFCRA
;
A
#
# COMPACT_ATOMS: atom_id res chain seq x y z
N MET A 1 16.83 -1.61 -4.13
CA MET A 1 15.71 -1.48 -5.07
C MET A 1 16.03 -0.45 -6.17
N PRO A 2 16.96 -0.76 -7.10
CA PRO A 2 17.33 0.17 -8.18
C PRO A 2 16.16 0.65 -9.03
N PHE A 3 15.24 -0.23 -9.45
CA PHE A 3 14.10 0.15 -10.29
C PHE A 3 13.20 1.15 -9.55
N THR A 4 12.76 0.81 -8.35
CA THR A 4 11.85 1.62 -7.52
C THR A 4 12.48 2.98 -7.18
N SER A 5 13.77 3.00 -6.79
CA SER A 5 14.48 4.27 -6.53
C SER A 5 14.63 5.11 -7.81
N GLY A 6 14.80 4.45 -8.96
CA GLY A 6 14.87 5.06 -10.28
C GLY A 6 13.63 5.89 -10.59
N LEU A 7 12.43 5.36 -10.31
CA LEU A 7 11.15 6.05 -10.53
C LEU A 7 11.10 7.40 -9.80
N VAL A 8 11.56 7.45 -8.55
CA VAL A 8 11.59 8.69 -7.77
C VAL A 8 12.65 9.66 -8.30
N THR A 9 13.85 9.16 -8.61
CA THR A 9 14.94 10.02 -9.13
C THR A 9 14.66 10.57 -10.52
N SER A 10 13.83 9.89 -11.32
CA SER A 10 13.40 10.36 -12.64
C SER A 10 12.14 11.22 -12.61
N GLY A 11 11.57 11.50 -11.42
CA GLY A 11 10.32 12.24 -11.28
C GLY A 11 9.05 11.48 -11.72
N ARG A 12 9.13 10.17 -11.95
CA ARG A 12 7.96 9.32 -12.27
C ARG A 12 7.20 8.87 -11.03
N ALA A 13 7.75 9.13 -9.85
CA ALA A 13 7.14 8.83 -8.56
C ALA A 13 7.39 9.96 -7.56
N LEU A 14 6.43 10.21 -6.68
CA LEU A 14 6.61 11.03 -5.48
C LEU A 14 6.88 10.11 -4.30
N GLY A 15 8.09 10.16 -3.76
CA GLY A 15 8.51 9.39 -2.60
C GLY A 15 8.59 10.25 -1.33
N TYR A 16 8.00 9.75 -0.26
CA TYR A 16 7.96 10.36 1.07
C TYR A 16 8.50 9.41 2.12
N VAL A 17 9.06 9.98 3.18
CA VAL A 17 9.21 9.27 4.46
C VAL A 17 7.93 9.53 5.23
N ALA A 18 7.08 8.51 5.35
CA ALA A 18 5.83 8.58 6.08
C ALA A 18 6.04 8.23 7.54
N HIS A 19 5.79 9.19 8.43
CA HIS A 19 5.86 8.98 9.87
C HIS A 19 4.69 8.09 10.33
N ALA A 20 5.02 6.89 10.77
CA ALA A 20 4.14 5.93 11.40
C ALA A 20 4.19 6.11 12.93
N SER A 21 3.14 6.67 13.51
CA SER A 21 3.05 6.87 14.96
C SER A 21 3.08 5.54 15.73
N VAL A 22 3.33 5.60 17.04
CA VAL A 22 3.24 4.40 17.89
C VAL A 22 1.80 3.90 18.07
N PRO A 23 1.60 2.58 18.30
CA PRO A 23 2.60 1.53 18.15
C PRO A 23 2.84 1.24 16.65
N THR A 24 4.09 1.02 16.29
CA THR A 24 4.54 0.63 14.94
C THR A 24 4.34 -0.87 14.75
N VAL A 25 3.09 -1.33 14.87
CA VAL A 25 2.68 -2.74 14.71
C VAL A 25 1.67 -2.82 13.57
N THR A 26 1.76 -3.87 12.76
CA THR A 26 0.99 -4.06 11.53
C THR A 26 -0.50 -3.74 11.67
N MET A 27 -1.26 -4.43 12.52
CA MET A 27 -2.70 -4.20 12.60
C MET A 27 -3.09 -2.75 12.98
N PRO A 28 -2.56 -2.12 14.05
CA PRO A 28 -2.78 -0.71 14.32
C PRO A 28 -2.41 0.23 13.17
N ARG A 29 -1.33 -0.06 12.45
CA ARG A 29 -0.86 0.77 11.33
C ARG A 29 -1.72 0.61 10.09
N LEU A 30 -2.14 -0.61 9.75
CA LEU A 30 -3.13 -0.85 8.69
C LEU A 30 -4.44 -0.13 8.98
N LYS A 31 -4.91 -0.14 10.24
CA LYS A 31 -6.07 0.66 10.66
C LYS A 31 -5.84 2.16 10.41
N ALA A 32 -4.67 2.68 10.78
CA ALA A 32 -4.34 4.09 10.57
C ALA A 32 -4.31 4.46 9.08
N LEU A 33 -3.68 3.63 8.25
CA LEU A 33 -3.58 3.79 6.80
C LEU A 33 -4.94 3.80 6.10
N MET A 34 -5.95 3.14 6.66
CA MET A 34 -7.27 3.04 6.04
C MET A 34 -8.31 3.99 6.65
N THR A 35 -8.11 4.44 7.88
CA THR A 35 -9.05 5.37 8.57
C THR A 35 -8.58 6.82 8.56
N GLY A 36 -7.27 7.06 8.39
CA GLY A 36 -6.67 8.40 8.53
C GLY A 36 -6.56 8.84 9.99
N LYS A 37 -6.83 7.93 10.93
CA LYS A 37 -6.80 8.18 12.37
C LYS A 37 -5.50 7.68 12.97
N ALA A 38 -4.81 8.52 13.72
CA ALA A 38 -3.70 8.07 14.55
C ALA A 38 -4.22 7.05 15.60
N PRO A 39 -3.55 5.90 15.79
CA PRO A 39 -4.01 4.91 16.76
C PRO A 39 -4.07 5.46 18.17
N ALA A 40 -5.25 5.38 18.78
CA ALA A 40 -5.43 5.69 20.18
C ALA A 40 -5.13 4.46 21.03
N PHE A 41 -4.52 4.65 22.20
CA PHE A 41 -4.20 3.56 23.13
C PHE A 41 -5.43 2.71 23.50
N ILE A 42 -6.61 3.33 23.58
CA ILE A 42 -7.87 2.63 23.88
C ILE A 42 -8.36 1.74 22.73
N ASP A 43 -8.03 2.07 21.49
CA ASP A 43 -8.41 1.27 20.32
C ASP A 43 -7.59 -0.04 20.30
N ILE A 44 -6.34 0.00 20.78
CA ILE A 44 -5.49 -1.20 20.93
C ILE A 44 -6.08 -2.17 21.94
N LEU A 45 -6.61 -1.67 23.06
CA LEU A 45 -7.28 -2.49 24.08
C LEU A 45 -8.60 -3.06 23.58
N LYS A 46 -9.37 -2.29 22.79
CA LYS A 46 -10.63 -2.76 22.18
C LYS A 46 -10.40 -3.78 21.07
N ASN A 47 -9.28 -3.73 20.35
CA ASN A 47 -8.91 -4.70 19.32
C ASN A 47 -8.74 -6.14 19.85
N PHE A 48 -8.58 -6.32 21.17
CA PHE A 48 -8.62 -7.65 21.78
C PHE A 48 -10.02 -8.29 21.78
N ASN A 49 -11.10 -7.50 21.69
CA ASN A 49 -12.48 -7.98 21.74
C ASN A 49 -13.20 -7.94 20.37
N SER A 50 -12.84 -7.02 19.48
CA SER A 50 -13.37 -6.94 18.11
C SER A 50 -12.35 -6.32 17.16
N VAL A 51 -11.93 -7.06 16.13
CA VAL A 51 -10.88 -6.62 15.20
C VAL A 51 -11.42 -5.76 14.05
N ALA A 52 -12.65 -6.05 13.59
CA ALA A 52 -13.29 -5.35 12.48
C ALA A 52 -13.42 -3.85 12.72
N LEU A 53 -13.26 -3.06 11.67
CA LEU A 53 -13.51 -1.62 11.70
C LEU A 53 -14.99 -1.31 11.46
N ASP A 54 -15.46 -0.20 12.02
CA ASP A 54 -16.82 0.29 11.81
C ASP A 54 -17.05 0.66 10.33
N GLU A 55 -18.26 0.37 9.84
CA GLU A 55 -18.74 0.79 8.52
C GLU A 55 -18.74 2.33 8.42
N ASP A 56 -18.43 2.88 7.24
CA ASP A 56 -18.27 4.32 6.94
C ASP A 56 -17.08 5.07 7.61
N ALA A 57 -16.24 4.39 8.37
CA ALA A 57 -15.09 5.00 9.06
C ALA A 57 -13.74 4.81 8.35
N ASN A 58 -13.71 4.18 7.17
CA ASN A 58 -12.45 3.84 6.49
C ASN A 58 -12.58 3.81 4.95
N LEU A 59 -11.44 3.96 4.29
CA LEU A 59 -11.31 4.05 2.84
C LEU A 59 -11.85 2.82 2.08
N MET A 60 -11.66 1.62 2.63
CA MET A 60 -12.11 0.37 1.99
C MET A 60 -13.63 0.27 1.98
N SER A 61 -14.28 0.60 3.11
CA SER A 61 -15.75 0.67 3.18
C SER A 61 -16.31 1.76 2.26
N LEU A 62 -15.67 2.94 2.18
CA LEU A 62 -16.11 4.02 1.29
C LEU A 62 -15.98 3.65 -0.20
N LEU A 63 -14.89 2.97 -0.58
CA LEU A 63 -14.73 2.42 -1.93
C LEU A 63 -15.85 1.42 -2.23
N ALA A 64 -16.09 0.45 -1.36
CA ALA A 64 -17.12 -0.57 -1.53
C ALA A 64 -18.53 0.05 -1.61
N ALA A 65 -18.86 0.99 -0.71
CA ALA A 65 -20.13 1.71 -0.70
C ALA A 65 -20.36 2.55 -1.96
N SER A 66 -19.28 3.03 -2.61
CA SER A 66 -19.35 3.69 -3.92
C SER A 66 -19.48 2.73 -5.11
N GLY A 67 -19.66 1.43 -4.85
CA GLY A 67 -19.82 0.39 -5.86
C GLY A 67 -18.51 -0.09 -6.49
N LYS A 68 -17.35 0.26 -5.91
CA LYS A 68 -16.05 -0.21 -6.41
C LYS A 68 -15.82 -1.66 -6.02
N ARG A 69 -15.31 -2.44 -6.96
CA ARG A 69 -14.96 -3.86 -6.77
C ARG A 69 -13.52 -3.93 -6.28
N ILE A 70 -13.35 -4.36 -5.03
CA ILE A 70 -12.04 -4.43 -4.37
C ILE A 70 -11.55 -5.87 -4.35
N VAL A 71 -10.30 -6.10 -4.74
CA VAL A 71 -9.62 -7.40 -4.71
C VAL A 71 -8.43 -7.33 -3.77
N PHE A 72 -8.21 -8.38 -2.98
CA PHE A 72 -7.14 -8.42 -1.97
C PHE A 72 -6.34 -9.72 -1.98
N TYR A 73 -5.02 -9.61 -1.92
CA TYR A 73 -4.12 -10.74 -1.71
C TYR A 73 -3.06 -10.42 -0.67
N GLY A 74 -2.89 -11.30 0.31
CA GLY A 74 -1.86 -11.13 1.35
C GLY A 74 -2.25 -11.70 2.71
N ASP A 75 -1.80 -11.04 3.77
CA ASP A 75 -2.04 -11.47 5.15
C ASP A 75 -3.52 -11.41 5.60
N ASP A 76 -3.95 -12.40 6.38
CA ASP A 76 -5.32 -12.54 6.88
C ASP A 76 -5.78 -11.42 7.84
N THR A 77 -4.88 -10.57 8.33
CA THR A 77 -5.23 -9.37 9.11
C THR A 77 -6.16 -8.46 8.33
N TRP A 78 -5.98 -8.31 7.02
CA TRP A 78 -6.88 -7.51 6.18
C TRP A 78 -8.29 -8.08 6.14
N LEU A 79 -8.44 -9.40 6.07
CA LEU A 79 -9.75 -10.06 6.06
C LEU A 79 -10.48 -9.88 7.40
N LYS A 80 -9.73 -9.82 8.51
CA LYS A 80 -10.27 -9.54 9.85
C LYS A 80 -10.65 -8.06 10.03
N LEU A 81 -9.90 -7.16 9.41
CA LEU A 81 -10.13 -5.71 9.48
C LEU A 81 -11.30 -5.25 8.61
N PHE A 82 -11.44 -5.85 7.42
CA PHE A 82 -12.42 -5.48 6.40
C PHE A 82 -13.25 -6.71 5.98
N PRO A 83 -14.03 -7.31 6.92
CA PRO A 83 -14.90 -8.42 6.58
C PRO A 83 -15.87 -8.02 5.46
N ASP A 84 -16.21 -8.97 4.60
CA ASP A 84 -17.20 -8.83 3.52
C ASP A 84 -16.95 -7.69 2.50
N THR A 85 -15.77 -7.07 2.54
CA THR A 85 -15.43 -5.91 1.69
C THR A 85 -14.85 -6.32 0.33
N PHE A 86 -14.18 -7.47 0.26
CA PHE A 86 -13.48 -7.91 -0.94
C PHE A 86 -14.36 -8.77 -1.84
N LYS A 87 -14.46 -8.39 -3.12
CA LYS A 87 -15.12 -9.21 -4.16
C LYS A 87 -14.40 -10.55 -4.35
N ARG A 88 -13.07 -10.52 -4.28
CA ARG A 88 -12.20 -11.68 -4.40
C ARG A 88 -11.03 -11.47 -3.45
N SER A 89 -10.69 -12.51 -2.71
CA SER A 89 -9.52 -12.48 -1.84
C SER A 89 -8.86 -13.83 -1.69
N ASP A 90 -7.57 -13.81 -1.33
CA ASP A 90 -6.81 -14.99 -0.95
C ASP A 90 -5.84 -14.62 0.18
N GLY A 91 -6.25 -14.97 1.40
CA GLY A 91 -5.55 -14.64 2.65
C GLY A 91 -4.64 -15.76 3.13
N THR A 92 -3.46 -15.42 3.61
CA THR A 92 -2.51 -16.34 4.26
C THR A 92 -2.24 -15.92 5.70
N SER A 93 -2.00 -16.87 6.59
CA SER A 93 -1.60 -16.57 7.97
C SER A 93 -0.17 -16.01 8.02
N GLY A 94 -0.01 -14.73 8.35
CA GLY A 94 1.28 -14.08 8.54
C GLY A 94 1.94 -14.29 9.90
N PHE A 95 1.32 -15.03 10.83
CA PHE A 95 1.85 -15.18 12.19
C PHE A 95 3.19 -15.93 12.29
N TYR A 96 3.60 -16.67 11.26
CA TYR A 96 4.84 -17.43 11.28
C TYR A 96 5.99 -16.64 10.65
N THR A 97 6.68 -15.83 11.46
CA THR A 97 7.77 -14.93 11.03
C THR A 97 9.00 -15.62 10.43
N ARG A 98 9.08 -16.95 10.48
CA ARG A 98 10.15 -17.72 9.82
C ARG A 98 9.82 -18.04 8.36
N ASP A 99 8.56 -17.92 7.94
CA ASP A 99 8.23 -17.96 6.53
C ASP A 99 8.62 -16.62 5.90
N THR A 100 9.51 -16.62 4.91
CA THR A 100 9.88 -15.39 4.18
C THR A 100 9.44 -15.46 2.72
N VAL A 101 8.61 -16.44 2.35
CA VAL A 101 8.39 -16.86 0.96
C VAL A 101 6.92 -17.17 0.66
N GLU A 102 6.22 -17.90 1.52
CA GLU A 102 4.88 -18.42 1.23
C GLU A 102 3.85 -17.30 1.06
N VAL A 103 3.80 -16.34 1.99
CA VAL A 103 2.90 -15.17 1.89
C VAL A 103 3.18 -14.38 0.61
N ASP A 104 4.45 -14.13 0.29
CA ASP A 104 4.81 -13.33 -0.88
C ASP A 104 4.55 -14.06 -2.20
N ASN A 105 4.76 -15.38 -2.24
CA ASN A 105 4.38 -16.23 -3.38
C ASN A 105 2.86 -16.29 -3.54
N ASN A 106 2.12 -16.31 -2.43
CA ASN A 106 0.68 -16.22 -2.44
C ASN A 106 0.24 -14.92 -3.13
N VAL A 107 0.79 -13.77 -2.76
CA VAL A 107 0.44 -12.53 -3.47
C VAL A 107 0.89 -12.56 -4.94
N THR A 108 2.13 -12.96 -5.20
CA THR A 108 2.77 -12.83 -6.52
C THR A 108 2.11 -13.71 -7.59
N ARG A 109 1.61 -14.90 -7.24
CA ARG A 109 1.01 -15.83 -8.22
C ARG A 109 -0.28 -15.28 -8.85
N HIS A 110 -0.94 -14.31 -8.22
CA HIS A 110 -2.15 -13.69 -8.75
C HIS A 110 -1.86 -12.56 -9.76
N LEU A 111 -0.64 -12.00 -9.76
CA LEU A 111 -0.31 -10.83 -10.59
C LEU A 111 -0.47 -11.10 -12.08
N SER A 112 -0.17 -12.32 -12.56
CA SER A 112 -0.29 -12.64 -13.99
C SER A 112 -1.74 -12.64 -14.49
N GLU A 113 -2.71 -12.81 -13.60
CA GLU A 113 -4.14 -12.84 -13.96
C GLU A 113 -4.81 -11.48 -13.72
N GLU A 114 -4.50 -10.84 -12.59
CA GLU A 114 -5.07 -9.53 -12.19
C GLU A 114 -4.46 -8.37 -12.94
N LEU A 115 -3.18 -8.49 -13.28
CA LEU A 115 -2.37 -7.50 -13.99
C LEU A 115 -1.87 -8.08 -15.33
N ASP A 116 -2.69 -8.89 -16.01
CA ASP A 116 -2.42 -9.32 -17.38
C ASP A 116 -2.30 -8.07 -18.27
N PRO A 117 -1.11 -7.77 -18.80
CA PRO A 117 -0.89 -6.57 -19.60
C PRO A 117 -1.75 -6.59 -20.87
N THR A 118 -2.15 -7.76 -21.37
CA THR A 118 -2.96 -7.86 -22.59
C THR A 118 -4.44 -7.58 -22.37
N MET A 119 -4.88 -7.48 -21.11
CA MET A 119 -6.28 -7.35 -20.69
C MET A 119 -7.17 -8.50 -21.21
N LYS A 120 -6.60 -9.67 -21.52
CA LYS A 120 -7.34 -10.84 -22.03
C LYS A 120 -7.85 -11.73 -20.91
N ASN A 121 -7.13 -11.80 -19.79
CA ASN A 121 -7.64 -12.45 -18.59
C ASN A 121 -8.85 -11.67 -18.05
N GLU A 122 -9.92 -12.39 -17.71
CA GLU A 122 -11.15 -11.78 -17.19
C GLU A 122 -10.91 -11.03 -15.87
N LYS A 123 -10.01 -11.54 -15.01
CA LYS A 123 -9.67 -10.91 -13.73
C LYS A 123 -9.05 -9.52 -13.91
N SER A 124 -8.31 -9.29 -14.99
CA SER A 124 -7.74 -7.96 -15.29
C SER A 124 -8.76 -6.88 -15.63
N ASN A 125 -10.03 -7.23 -15.81
CA ASN A 125 -11.09 -6.31 -16.20
C ASN A 125 -12.16 -6.13 -15.10
N ASP A 126 -12.07 -6.86 -13.99
CA ASP A 126 -13.20 -7.08 -13.09
C ASP A 126 -13.06 -6.47 -11.68
N TRP A 127 -12.04 -5.62 -11.48
CA TRP A 127 -11.79 -4.88 -10.25
C TRP A 127 -11.55 -3.38 -10.52
N ASP A 128 -11.74 -2.57 -9.48
CA ASP A 128 -11.51 -1.12 -9.49
C ASP A 128 -10.43 -0.70 -8.46
N ALA A 129 -10.21 -1.52 -7.42
CA ALA A 129 -9.04 -1.42 -6.53
C ALA A 129 -8.43 -2.80 -6.30
N LEU A 130 -7.10 -2.89 -6.36
CA LEU A 130 -6.32 -4.10 -6.08
C LEU A 130 -5.35 -3.82 -4.92
N VAL A 131 -5.45 -4.60 -3.85
CA VAL A 131 -4.61 -4.48 -2.66
C VAL A 131 -3.71 -5.70 -2.57
N LEU A 132 -2.40 -5.46 -2.54
CA LEU A 132 -1.37 -6.49 -2.48
C LEU A 132 -0.55 -6.27 -1.22
N HIS A 133 -0.58 -7.21 -0.28
CA HIS A 133 0.08 -7.08 1.02
C HIS A 133 1.15 -8.17 1.20
N TYR A 134 2.41 -7.75 1.07
CA TYR A 134 3.60 -8.57 1.22
C TYR A 134 4.13 -8.50 2.65
N LEU A 135 4.67 -9.61 3.18
CA LEU A 135 5.21 -9.70 4.55
C LEU A 135 6.70 -10.05 4.60
N GLY A 136 7.28 -10.51 3.50
CA GLY A 136 8.61 -11.09 3.55
C GLY A 136 9.72 -10.14 4.01
N LEU A 137 9.59 -8.82 3.80
CA LEU A 137 10.54 -7.85 4.37
C LEU A 137 10.45 -7.78 5.90
N ASP A 138 9.25 -7.75 6.48
CA ASP A 138 9.08 -7.76 7.93
C ASP A 138 9.66 -9.05 8.54
N HIS A 139 9.31 -10.20 7.95
CA HIS A 139 9.76 -11.51 8.42
C HIS A 139 11.29 -11.68 8.34
N VAL A 140 11.92 -11.22 7.26
CA VAL A 140 13.39 -11.20 7.16
C VAL A 140 14.00 -10.25 8.21
N GLY A 141 13.36 -9.11 8.46
CA GLY A 141 13.74 -8.17 9.51
C GLY A 141 13.80 -8.82 10.89
N HIS A 142 12.74 -9.53 11.29
CA HIS A 142 12.72 -10.31 12.54
C HIS A 142 13.75 -11.44 12.56
N LEU A 143 13.90 -12.16 11.45
CA LEU A 143 14.70 -13.38 11.41
C LEU A 143 16.22 -13.11 11.41
N ARG A 144 16.66 -12.05 10.72
CA ARG A 144 18.09 -11.78 10.45
C ARG A 144 18.49 -10.32 10.64
N GLY A 145 17.56 -9.42 10.91
CA GLY A 145 17.80 -7.98 11.03
C GLY A 145 17.79 -7.24 9.69
N PRO A 146 17.55 -5.92 9.71
CA PRO A 146 17.34 -5.10 8.52
C PRO A 146 18.60 -4.90 7.67
N ARG A 147 19.80 -5.20 8.19
CA ARG A 147 21.08 -5.08 7.47
C ARG A 147 21.65 -6.41 6.99
N SER A 148 20.88 -7.49 7.09
CA SER A 148 21.35 -8.83 6.70
C SER A 148 21.48 -9.00 5.18
N PRO A 149 22.33 -9.94 4.70
CA PRO A 149 22.36 -10.32 3.30
C PRO A 149 20.98 -10.77 2.79
N LEU A 150 20.21 -11.49 3.61
CA LEU A 150 18.86 -11.94 3.24
C LEU A 150 17.91 -10.75 2.99
N MET A 151 18.05 -9.65 3.76
CA MET A 151 17.28 -8.43 3.50
C MET A 151 17.61 -7.84 2.13
N ARG A 152 18.88 -7.87 1.72
CA ARG A 152 19.28 -7.41 0.38
C ARG A 152 18.59 -8.22 -0.72
N ASP A 153 18.63 -9.55 -0.61
CA ASP A 153 18.01 -10.44 -1.59
C ASP A 153 16.50 -10.22 -1.63
N LYS A 154 15.87 -10.05 -0.47
CA LYS A 154 14.44 -9.79 -0.37
C LYS A 154 14.02 -8.45 -0.94
N LEU A 155 14.83 -7.40 -0.74
CA LEU A 155 14.61 -6.10 -1.39
C LEU A 155 14.78 -6.19 -2.91
N GLN A 156 15.65 -7.05 -3.43
CA GLN A 156 15.76 -7.27 -4.89
C GLN A 156 14.51 -7.97 -5.45
N GLU A 157 13.99 -8.96 -4.74
CA GLU A 157 12.71 -9.62 -5.08
C GLU A 157 11.57 -8.60 -5.15
N MET A 158 11.40 -7.78 -4.11
CA MET A 158 10.34 -6.76 -4.07
C MET A 158 10.53 -5.68 -5.14
N ASP A 159 11.76 -5.34 -5.52
CA ASP A 159 12.01 -4.40 -6.62
C ASP A 159 11.53 -4.97 -7.97
N GLY A 160 11.71 -6.28 -8.18
CA GLY A 160 11.18 -7.00 -9.33
C GLY A 160 9.65 -7.06 -9.36
N VAL A 161 9.01 -7.26 -8.20
CA VAL A 161 7.55 -7.20 -8.07
C VAL A 161 7.02 -5.81 -8.43
N VAL A 162 7.62 -4.75 -7.88
CA VAL A 162 7.25 -3.36 -8.21
C VAL A 162 7.41 -3.10 -9.72
N GLN A 163 8.51 -3.59 -10.32
CA GLN A 163 8.73 -3.49 -11.76
C GLN A 163 7.63 -4.17 -12.59
N GLN A 164 7.24 -5.39 -12.20
CA GLN A 164 6.16 -6.11 -12.86
C GLN A 164 4.83 -5.34 -12.77
N VAL A 165 4.46 -4.87 -11.57
CA VAL A 165 3.22 -4.11 -11.35
C VAL A 165 3.20 -2.83 -12.19
N VAL A 166 4.25 -2.02 -12.13
CA VAL A 166 4.33 -0.76 -12.88
C VAL A 166 4.25 -1.00 -14.39
N HIS A 167 4.94 -2.01 -14.91
CA HIS A 167 4.90 -2.34 -16.33
C HIS A 167 3.50 -2.81 -16.77
N SER A 168 2.89 -3.73 -16.02
CA SER A 168 1.56 -4.24 -16.34
C SER A 168 0.50 -3.15 -16.29
N VAL A 169 0.45 -2.37 -15.21
CA VAL A 169 -0.52 -1.28 -15.06
C VAL A 169 -0.39 -0.28 -16.20
N ARG A 170 0.83 0.05 -16.62
CA ARG A 170 1.06 0.96 -17.75
C ARG A 170 0.48 0.46 -19.05
N GLU A 171 0.66 -0.83 -19.33
CA GLU A 171 0.13 -1.45 -20.54
C GLU A 171 -1.40 -1.58 -20.49
N GLN A 172 -1.98 -1.86 -19.31
CA GLN A 172 -3.42 -1.85 -19.10
C GLN A 172 -4.02 -0.45 -19.26
N ASP A 173 -3.40 0.59 -18.68
CA ASP A 173 -3.80 2.00 -18.85
C ASP A 173 -3.77 2.41 -20.32
N ARG A 174 -2.67 2.11 -21.03
CA ARG A 174 -2.55 2.38 -22.46
C ARG A 174 -3.74 1.81 -23.24
N ARG A 175 -4.06 0.54 -23.02
CA ARG A 175 -5.19 -0.14 -23.69
C ARG A 175 -6.55 0.45 -23.32
N ARG A 176 -6.77 0.78 -22.04
CA ARG A 176 -8.03 1.39 -21.59
C ARG A 176 -8.22 2.77 -22.21
N MET A 177 -7.17 3.58 -22.24
CA MET A 177 -7.21 4.93 -22.83
C MET A 177 -7.34 4.92 -24.36
N GLU A 178 -6.74 3.93 -25.04
CA GLU A 178 -6.95 3.74 -26.49
C GLU A 178 -8.40 3.37 -26.83
N LYS A 179 -9.08 2.66 -25.93
CA LYS A 179 -10.47 2.23 -26.11
C LYS A 179 -11.48 3.30 -25.67
N ASP A 180 -11.15 4.08 -24.65
CA ASP A 180 -12.03 5.08 -24.04
C ASP A 180 -11.24 6.34 -23.66
N ASN A 181 -11.45 7.42 -24.41
CA ASN A 181 -10.80 8.72 -24.16
C ASN A 181 -11.18 9.36 -22.82
N SER A 182 -12.24 8.87 -22.14
CA SER A 182 -12.62 9.32 -20.80
C SER A 182 -11.89 8.56 -19.69
N ALA A 183 -11.21 7.45 -20.02
CA ALA A 183 -10.45 6.66 -19.07
C ALA A 183 -9.36 7.52 -18.41
N ARG A 184 -9.24 7.38 -17.09
CA ARG A 184 -8.21 8.05 -16.30
C ARG A 184 -7.05 7.10 -16.03
N PRO A 185 -5.82 7.61 -15.84
CA PRO A 185 -4.70 6.79 -15.42
C PRO A 185 -4.99 6.12 -14.08
N SER A 186 -4.51 4.89 -13.91
CA SER A 186 -4.49 4.24 -12.60
C SER A 186 -3.58 5.00 -11.65
N LEU A 187 -3.86 4.87 -10.35
CA LEU A 187 -2.92 5.25 -9.31
C LEU A 187 -2.21 4.00 -8.80
N ILE A 188 -0.88 4.05 -8.73
CA ILE A 188 -0.08 3.05 -8.01
C ILE A 188 0.38 3.71 -6.70
N LEU A 189 -0.03 3.10 -5.58
CA LEU A 189 0.39 3.48 -4.24
C LEU A 189 1.27 2.34 -3.68
N LEU A 190 2.55 2.64 -3.48
CA LEU A 190 3.45 1.76 -2.73
C LEU A 190 3.64 2.36 -1.35
N CYS A 191 3.25 1.63 -0.31
CA CYS A 191 3.40 2.10 1.06
C CYS A 191 3.78 0.96 2.01
N SER A 192 4.25 1.34 3.20
CA SER A 192 4.53 0.43 4.30
C SER A 192 3.82 0.93 5.56
N ASP A 193 3.50 -0.01 6.44
CA ASP A 193 2.84 0.18 7.72
C ASP A 193 3.82 0.70 8.80
N HIS A 194 5.05 0.20 8.82
CA HIS A 194 6.14 0.67 9.68
C HIS A 194 7.53 0.31 9.14
N GLY A 195 8.57 0.86 9.75
CA GLY A 195 9.94 0.41 9.56
C GLY A 195 10.34 -0.68 10.57
N MET A 196 11.64 -0.84 10.81
CA MET A 196 12.19 -1.93 11.64
C MET A 196 13.40 -1.42 12.40
N SER A 197 13.50 -1.71 13.69
CA SER A 197 14.69 -1.37 14.48
C SER A 197 15.92 -2.17 14.04
N GLU A 198 17.10 -1.68 14.40
CA GLU A 198 18.39 -2.33 14.07
C GLU A 198 18.52 -3.76 14.63
N VAL A 199 17.79 -4.09 15.69
CA VAL A 199 17.77 -5.43 16.29
C VAL A 199 16.71 -6.36 15.70
N GLY A 200 16.01 -5.93 14.65
CA GLY A 200 14.97 -6.75 14.00
C GLY A 200 13.69 -6.83 14.82
N ASN A 201 13.29 -5.73 15.45
CA ASN A 201 12.01 -5.63 16.17
C ASN A 201 11.26 -4.35 15.77
N HIS A 202 9.97 -4.28 16.06
CA HIS A 202 9.14 -3.09 15.85
C HIS A 202 8.07 -2.96 16.95
N GLY A 203 7.32 -1.87 16.94
CA GLY A 203 6.28 -1.54 17.91
C GLY A 203 6.60 -0.31 18.77
N GLY A 204 7.87 0.11 18.79
CA GLY A 204 8.36 1.29 19.46
C GLY A 204 8.30 2.57 18.61
N ALA A 205 9.00 3.60 19.11
CA ALA A 205 8.99 4.96 18.56
C ALA A 205 10.33 5.37 17.93
N THR A 206 11.25 4.42 17.69
CA THR A 206 12.54 4.83 17.13
C THR A 206 12.36 5.42 15.74
N LEU A 207 13.34 6.19 15.27
CA LEU A 207 13.30 6.77 13.93
C LEU A 207 13.17 5.66 12.87
N GLU A 208 13.89 4.55 13.07
CA GLU A 208 13.90 3.41 12.16
C GLU A 208 12.55 2.69 12.13
N GLU A 209 11.89 2.53 13.28
CA GLU A 209 10.56 1.91 13.37
C GLU A 209 9.46 2.82 12.81
N SER A 210 9.56 4.12 13.04
CA SER A 210 8.54 5.11 12.64
C SER A 210 8.68 5.61 11.20
N SER A 211 9.81 5.36 10.53
CA SER A 211 10.04 5.77 9.15
C SER A 211 9.52 4.74 8.15
N ALA A 212 8.27 4.91 7.73
CA ALA A 212 7.65 4.05 6.70
C ALA A 212 7.83 4.63 5.29
N LEU A 213 7.70 3.76 4.29
CA LEU A 213 7.69 4.15 2.88
C LEU A 213 6.29 4.65 2.48
N LEU A 214 6.23 5.74 1.71
CA LEU A 214 5.03 6.15 0.99
C LEU A 214 5.43 6.68 -0.38
N MET A 215 4.84 6.14 -1.44
CA MET A 215 5.16 6.48 -2.81
C MET A 215 3.93 6.46 -3.71
N PHE A 216 3.75 7.53 -4.49
CA PHE A 216 2.66 7.66 -5.47
C PHE A 216 3.22 7.70 -6.88
N LEU A 217 2.57 6.98 -7.80
CA LEU A 217 2.89 6.97 -9.23
C LEU A 217 1.60 6.99 -10.06
N ARG A 218 1.68 7.59 -11.25
CA ARG A 218 0.65 7.44 -12.28
C ARG A 218 0.90 6.19 -13.11
N GLY A 219 -0.16 5.43 -13.36
CA GLY A 219 -0.11 4.18 -14.13
C GLY A 219 0.30 4.40 -15.60
N ASP A 220 -0.08 5.52 -16.21
CA ASP A 220 0.33 5.90 -17.58
C ASP A 220 1.85 6.14 -17.73
N GLY A 221 2.56 6.28 -16.59
CA GLY A 221 4.00 6.49 -16.53
C GLY A 221 4.43 7.92 -16.81
N GLU A 222 3.48 8.87 -16.85
CA GLU A 222 3.77 10.30 -16.91
C GLU A 222 4.48 10.77 -15.64
N LEU A 223 5.16 11.92 -15.74
CA LEU A 223 5.85 12.50 -14.59
C LEU A 223 4.85 12.92 -13.51
N MET A 224 5.27 12.72 -12.26
CA MET A 224 4.67 13.38 -11.11
C MET A 224 5.31 14.76 -10.98
N CYS A 225 4.58 15.76 -10.48
CA CYS A 225 5.13 17.10 -10.34
C CYS A 225 6.35 17.12 -9.40
N PRO A 226 7.51 17.60 -9.85
CA PRO A 226 8.68 17.68 -8.98
C PRO A 226 8.51 18.84 -8.00
N ALA A 227 8.06 18.55 -6.78
CA ALA A 227 8.48 19.35 -5.65
C ALA A 227 9.99 19.05 -5.43
N GLY A 228 10.82 20.08 -5.32
CA GLY A 228 12.28 19.94 -5.23
C GLY A 228 12.76 18.85 -4.25
N THR A 229 13.95 18.29 -4.53
CA THR A 229 14.55 17.13 -3.83
C THR A 229 13.54 16.12 -3.28
N SER A 230 13.11 15.21 -4.16
CA SER A 230 12.55 13.91 -3.80
C SER A 230 13.35 13.31 -2.64
N TYR A 231 12.69 12.60 -1.71
CA TYR A 231 13.26 12.04 -0.46
C TYR A 231 13.36 12.94 0.77
N LYS A 232 13.02 14.25 0.71
CA LYS A 232 13.09 15.14 1.89
C LYS A 232 11.76 15.51 2.54
N GLN A 233 10.64 15.11 1.95
CA GLN A 233 9.34 15.43 2.51
C GLN A 233 8.93 14.39 3.55
N GLN A 234 9.01 14.75 4.82
CA GLN A 234 8.37 14.01 5.90
C GLN A 234 6.88 14.30 5.88
N ARG A 235 6.06 13.26 5.75
CA ARG A 235 4.59 13.33 5.76
C ARG A 235 4.04 12.39 6.83
N SER A 236 2.80 12.59 7.27
CA SER A 236 2.18 11.65 8.18
C SER A 236 1.63 10.47 7.40
N GLN A 237 1.76 9.25 7.92
CA GLN A 237 1.19 8.06 7.26
C GLN A 237 -0.32 8.19 7.03
N VAL A 238 -1.02 8.87 7.94
CA VAL A 238 -2.47 9.08 7.85
C VAL A 238 -2.90 10.07 6.76
N ASP A 239 -1.97 10.82 6.18
CA ASP A 239 -2.23 11.78 5.07
C ASP A 239 -2.66 11.04 3.79
N VAL A 240 -2.40 9.73 3.70
CA VAL A 240 -2.82 8.89 2.57
C VAL A 240 -4.34 8.90 2.39
N VAL A 241 -5.11 8.87 3.49
CA VAL A 241 -6.56 8.69 3.44
C VAL A 241 -7.29 9.86 2.80
N PRO A 242 -7.15 11.11 3.27
CA PRO A 242 -7.81 12.26 2.61
C PRO A 242 -7.31 12.45 1.17
N THR A 243 -6.06 12.09 0.89
CA THR A 243 -5.47 12.13 -0.46
C THR A 243 -6.16 11.14 -1.40
N ILE A 244 -6.27 9.87 -1.02
CA ILE A 244 -6.95 8.87 -1.86
C ILE A 244 -8.46 9.16 -1.95
N SER A 245 -9.12 9.51 -0.85
CA SER A 245 -10.54 9.93 -0.89
C SER A 245 -10.77 11.03 -1.92
N SER A 246 -9.95 12.08 -1.89
CA SER A 246 -10.09 13.20 -2.82
C SER A 246 -9.80 12.81 -4.27
N LEU A 247 -8.78 11.98 -4.53
CA LEU A 247 -8.46 11.49 -5.89
C LEU A 247 -9.60 10.66 -6.50
N PHE A 248 -10.32 9.89 -5.67
CA PHE A 248 -11.42 9.03 -6.11
C PHE A 248 -12.80 9.70 -5.99
N GLY A 249 -12.87 10.97 -5.57
CA GLY A 249 -14.14 11.69 -5.39
C GLY A 249 -15.01 11.12 -4.26
N LEU A 250 -14.40 10.50 -3.26
CA LEU A 250 -15.05 9.94 -2.09
C LEU A 250 -15.09 10.98 -0.95
N PRO A 251 -16.03 10.87 0.00
CA PRO A 251 -15.92 11.61 1.25
C PRO A 251 -14.62 11.22 1.98
N ILE A 252 -14.12 12.14 2.81
CA ILE A 252 -13.03 11.84 3.74
C ILE A 252 -13.65 11.14 4.96
N PRO A 253 -13.11 10.00 5.45
CA PRO A 253 -13.60 9.35 6.66
C PRO A 253 -13.73 10.32 7.83
N LEU A 254 -14.85 10.25 8.55
CA LEU A 254 -15.29 11.25 9.54
C LEU A 254 -14.22 11.59 10.60
N TYR A 255 -13.44 10.60 11.01
CA TYR A 255 -12.42 10.72 12.06
C TYR A 255 -10.99 10.78 11.51
N SER A 256 -10.84 10.98 10.19
CA SER A 256 -9.53 11.20 9.59
C SER A 256 -8.93 12.50 10.12
N THR A 257 -7.67 12.40 10.54
CA THR A 257 -6.83 13.52 10.98
C THR A 257 -5.72 13.84 9.99
N GLY A 258 -5.64 13.08 8.88
CA GLY A 258 -4.65 13.29 7.83
C GLY A 258 -4.84 14.63 7.12
N LEU A 259 -3.76 15.13 6.54
CA LEU A 259 -3.74 16.29 5.68
C LEU A 259 -3.66 15.86 4.21
N LEU A 260 -4.14 16.73 3.31
CA LEU A 260 -4.04 16.48 1.88
C LEU A 260 -2.58 16.60 1.42
N LEU A 261 -2.12 15.63 0.63
CA LEU A 261 -0.84 15.71 -0.05
C LEU A 261 -1.01 16.43 -1.39
N ASP A 262 -1.05 17.77 -1.35
CA ASP A 262 -1.34 18.62 -2.51
C ASP A 262 -0.46 18.33 -3.73
N ASP A 263 0.82 18.00 -3.50
CA ASP A 263 1.79 17.65 -4.55
C ASP A 263 1.35 16.45 -5.40
N VAL A 264 0.49 15.57 -4.87
CA VAL A 264 -0.06 14.40 -5.59
C VAL A 264 -1.11 14.81 -6.63
N PHE A 265 -1.77 15.96 -6.45
CA PHE A 265 -2.82 16.45 -7.36
C PHE A 265 -2.28 17.30 -8.51
N CYS A 266 -1.03 17.75 -8.42
CA CYS A 266 -0.43 18.57 -9.46
C CYS A 266 -0.26 17.76 -10.75
N ARG A 267 -0.76 18.34 -11.86
CA ARG A 267 -0.49 17.85 -13.21
C ARG A 267 0.75 18.57 -13.74
N ALA A 268 1.75 17.81 -14.17
CA ALA A 268 2.89 18.33 -14.91
C ALA A 268 2.45 18.78 -16.32
#